data_AF-A0A6J7Q6K1-F1
#
_entry.id   AF-A0A6J7Q6K1-F1
#
_cell.length_a   1.000
_cell.length_b   1.000
_cell.length_c   1.000
_cell.angle_alpha   90.00
_cell.angle_beta   90.00
_cell.angle_gamma   90.00
#
_symmetry.space_group_name_H-M   'P 1'
#
loop_
_entity.id
_entity.type
_entity.pdbx_description
1 polymer ?
#
loop_
_entity_poly.entity_id
_entity_poly.type
_entity_poly.pdbx_seq_one_letter_code
_entity_poly.pdbx_strand_id
1 'polypeptide(L)' 'MLRDCAPRELDSIFLKAWDEAGDESARMRVVIDQVAALTDPGAYALHARLSSSR' A
#
# COMPACT_ATOMS: atom_id res chain seq x y z
N MET A 1 5.87 0.55 8.05
CA MET A 1 4.76 1.30 7.41
C MET A 1 4.47 0.63 6.05
N LEU A 2 3.31 0.88 5.43
CA LEU A 2 2.90 0.21 4.18
C LEU A 2 3.99 0.28 3.08
N ARG A 3 4.66 1.43 2.94
CA ARG A 3 5.80 1.63 2.03
C ARG A 3 6.95 0.65 2.29
N ASP A 4 7.30 0.41 3.54
CA ASP A 4 8.46 -0.43 3.92
C ASP A 4 8.21 -1.93 3.65
N CYS A 5 6.93 -2.31 3.57
CA CYS A 5 6.51 -3.68 3.33
C CYS A 5 6.03 -3.90 1.89
N ALA A 6 5.98 -2.85 1.07
CA ALA A 6 5.64 -2.96 -0.34
C ALA A 6 6.71 -3.76 -1.12
N PRO A 7 6.32 -4.56 -2.13
CA PRO A 7 4.95 -4.73 -2.63
C PRO A 7 4.10 -5.75 -1.85
N ARG A 8 4.67 -6.48 -0.89
CA ARG A 8 4.02 -7.62 -0.21
C ARG A 8 2.66 -7.27 0.39
N GLU A 9 2.53 -6.05 0.90
CA GLU A 9 1.33 -5.57 1.59
C GLU A 9 0.40 -4.73 0.72
N LEU A 10 0.67 -4.69 -0.58
CA LEU A 10 -0.23 -4.09 -1.55
C LEU A 10 -1.37 -5.05 -1.90
N ASP A 11 -2.57 -4.51 -2.09
CA ASP A 11 -3.64 -5.25 -2.75
C ASP A 11 -3.20 -5.57 -4.19
N SER A 12 -3.57 -6.75 -4.66
CA SER A 12 -3.33 -7.28 -6.00
C SER A 12 -3.63 -6.28 -7.12
N ILE A 13 -4.66 -5.43 -6.97
CA ILE A 13 -5.02 -4.41 -7.97
C ILE A 13 -3.91 -3.37 -8.18
N PHE A 14 -3.07 -3.11 -7.17
CA PHE A 14 -1.98 -2.14 -7.23
C PHE A 14 -0.64 -2.74 -7.67
N LEU A 15 -0.50 -4.07 -7.72
CA LEU A 15 0.78 -4.73 -8.04
C LEU A 15 1.27 -4.39 -9.45
N LYS A 16 0.36 -4.35 -10.44
CA LYS A 16 0.73 -3.95 -11.80
C LYS A 16 1.30 -2.54 -11.86
N ALA A 17 0.62 -1.58 -11.23
CA ALA A 17 1.06 -0.19 -11.19
C ALA A 17 2.38 -0.03 -10.41
N TRP A 18 2.60 -0.85 -9.37
CA TRP A 18 3.86 -0.91 -8.65
C TRP A 18 5.01 -1.40 -9.52
N ASP A 19 4.79 -2.46 -10.31
CA ASP A 19 5.81 -3.03 -11.20
C ASP A 19 6.14 -2.10 -12.37
N GLU A 20 5.16 -1.33 -12.84
CA GLU A 20 5.32 -0.32 -13.90
C GLU A 20 5.93 1.00 -13.39
N ALA A 21 6.04 1.20 -12.07
CA ALA A 21 6.58 2.42 -11.48
C ALA A 21 8.11 2.55 -11.71
N GLY A 22 8.49 3.51 -12.55
CA GLY A 22 9.88 3.72 -12.98
C GLY A 22 10.79 4.38 -11.94
N ASP A 23 10.23 5.01 -10.91
CA ASP A 23 11.00 5.66 -9.85
C ASP A 23 10.32 5.55 -8.47
N GLU A 24 11.01 6.04 -7.44
CA GLU A 24 10.53 6.00 -6.06
C GLU A 24 9.29 6.88 -5.84
N SER A 25 9.16 7.98 -6.57
CA SER A 25 8.00 8.88 -6.48
C SER A 25 6.74 8.19 -7.04
N ALA A 26 6.89 7.48 -8.16
CA ALA A 26 5.83 6.67 -8.76
C ALA A 26 5.45 5.51 -7.84
N ARG A 27 6.43 4.83 -7.21
CA ARG A 27 6.15 3.79 -6.19
C ARG A 27 5.41 4.35 -4.97
N MET A 28 5.81 5.53 -4.50
CA MET A 28 5.10 6.21 -3.42
C MET A 28 3.65 6.54 -3.82
N ARG A 29 3.42 6.96 -5.06
CA ARG A 29 2.08 7.23 -5.57
C ARG A 29 1.18 6.01 -5.49
N VAL A 30 1.69 4.82 -5.86
CA VAL A 30 0.94 3.56 -5.75
C VAL A 30 0.53 3.25 -4.29
N VAL A 31 1.43 3.48 -3.34
CA VAL A 31 1.12 3.33 -1.90
C VAL A 31 0.04 4.32 -1.46
N ILE A 32 0.11 5.58 -1.93
CA ILE A 32 -0.90 6.61 -1.65
C ILE A 32 -2.25 6.21 -2.24
N ASP A 33 -2.28 5.72 -3.48
CA ASP A 33 -3.51 5.32 -4.16
C ASP A 33 -4.20 4.15 -3.46
N GLN A 34 -3.44 3.19 -2.92
CA GLN A 34 -4.00 2.15 -2.07
C GLN A 34 -4.66 2.71 -0.81
N VAL A 35 -3.98 3.60 -0.09
CA VAL A 35 -4.54 4.19 1.14
C VAL A 35 -5.79 5.02 0.81
N ALA A 36 -5.78 5.74 -0.30
CA ALA A 36 -6.91 6.55 -0.76
C ALA A 36 -8.13 5.72 -1.20
N ALA A 37 -7.92 4.47 -1.61
CA ALA A 37 -9.00 3.55 -2.00
C ALA A 37 -9.70 2.87 -0.80
N LEU A 38 -9.16 3.01 0.41
CA LEU A 38 -9.74 2.39 1.60
C LEU A 38 -10.93 3.19 2.12
N THR A 39 -11.95 2.47 2.56
CA THR A 39 -12.97 3.02 3.46
C THR A 39 -12.40 3.14 4.88
N ASP A 40 -13.06 3.91 5.75
CA ASP A 40 -12.60 4.07 7.14
C ASP A 40 -12.39 2.73 7.86
N PRO A 41 -13.31 1.75 7.82
CA PRO A 41 -13.06 0.43 8.42
C PRO A 41 -11.87 -0.29 7.79
N GLY A 42 -11.68 -0.17 6.47
CA GLY A 42 -10.55 -0.77 5.76
C GLY A 42 -9.21 -0.18 6.17
N ALA A 43 -9.16 1.14 6.39
CA ALA A 43 -7.97 1.83 6.88
C ALA A 43 -7.56 1.36 8.28
N TYR A 44 -8.54 1.24 9.20
CA TYR A 44 -8.28 0.70 10.54
C TYR A 44 -7.80 -0.76 10.51
N ALA A 45 -8.43 -1.60 9.67
CA ALA A 45 -8.04 -3.00 9.54
C ALA A 45 -6.60 -3.15 9.01
N LEU A 46 -6.24 -2.39 7.97
CA LEU A 46 -4.88 -2.37 7.44
C LEU A 46 -3.87 -1.90 8.49
N HIS A 47 -4.19 -0.81 9.21
CA HIS A 47 -3.32 -0.28 10.26
C HIS A 47 -3.08 -1.30 11.38
N ALA A 48 -4.15 -1.96 11.87
CA ALA A 48 -4.06 -2.98 12.90
C ALA A 48 -3.13 -4.13 12.49
N ARG A 49 -3.29 -4.61 11.25
CA ARG A 49 -2.50 -5.69 10.67
C ARG A 49 -1.01 -5.35 10.50
N LEU A 50 -0.71 -4.14 10.02
CA LEU A 50 0.67 -3.69 9.83
C LEU A 50 1.37 -3.36 11.16
N SER A 51 0.61 -2.97 12.18
CA SER A 51 1.15 -2.65 13.49
C SER A 51 1.34 -3.90 14.37
N SER A 52 0.56 -4.96 14.15
CA SER A 52 0.74 -6.24 14.85
C SER A 52 1.90 -7.07 14.29
N SER A 53 2.27 -6.84 13.03
CA SER A 53 3.41 -7.51 12.38
C SER A 53 4.75 -6.76 12.60
N ARG A 54 4.78 -5.79 13.52
CA ARG A 54 5.94 -4.93 13.80
C ARG A 54 6.67 -5.34 15.06
#